data_AF-A0NGQ2-F1
#
_entry.id   AF-A0NGQ2-F1
#
_cell.length_a   1.000
_cell.length_b   1.000
_cell.length_c   1.000
_cell.angle_alpha   90.00
_cell.angle_beta   90.00
_cell.angle_gamma   90.00
#
_symmetry.space_group_name_H-M   'P 1'
#
loop_
_entity.id
_entity.type
_entity.pdbx_description
1 polymer ?
#
loop_
_entity_poly.entity_id
_entity_poly.type
_entity_poly.pdbx_seq_one_letter_code
_entity_poly.pdbx_strand_id
1 'polypeptide(L)' 'MDETYLKNLETAAHIIMAPPNSITNQQRQESEHIFTTFRRTKTPYALCQAILEKSSVDLVLFEAADVLKKAVVGEW' A
#
# COMPACT_ATOMS: atom_id res chain seq x y z
N MET A 1 -3.70 5.32 13.93
CA MET A 1 -3.10 4.55 12.83
C MET A 1 -1.80 3.99 13.36
N ASP A 2 -1.61 2.67 13.30
CA ASP A 2 -0.33 2.07 13.67
C ASP A 2 0.74 2.56 12.70
N GLU A 3 1.66 3.40 13.18
CA GLU A 3 2.81 3.87 12.41
C GLU A 3 3.62 2.70 11.83
N THR A 4 3.61 1.56 12.53
CA THR A 4 4.17 0.30 12.08
C THR A 4 3.54 -0.19 10.77
N TYR A 5 2.24 -0.02 10.57
CA TYR A 5 1.55 -0.45 9.36
C TYR A 5 1.94 0.40 8.15
N LEU A 6 2.02 1.72 8.33
CA LEU A 6 2.46 2.63 7.28
C LEU A 6 3.91 2.34 6.87
N LYS A 7 4.80 2.16 7.85
CA LYS A 7 6.21 1.83 7.60
C LYS A 7 6.38 0.49 6.86
N ASN A 8 5.53 -0.50 7.17
CA ASN A 8 5.52 -1.78 6.46
C ASN A 8 5.11 -1.60 4.99
N LEU A 9 4.10 -0.77 4.71
CA LEU A 9 3.68 -0.46 3.33
C LEU A 9 4.77 0.27 2.55
N GLU A 10 5.45 1.24 3.16
CA GLU A 10 6.56 1.98 2.53
C GLU A 10 7.74 1.05 2.25
N THR A 11 8.07 0.16 3.19
CA THR A 11 9.14 -0.83 2.98
C THR A 11 8.78 -1.79 1.85
N ALA A 12 7.54 -2.30 1.82
CA ALA A 12 7.04 -3.15 0.75
C ALA A 12 7.06 -2.42 -0.60
N ALA A 13 6.74 -1.12 -0.64
CA ALA A 13 6.81 -0.31 -1.84
C ALA A 13 8.24 -0.21 -2.39
N HIS A 14 9.21 0.06 -1.51
CA HIS A 14 10.62 0.11 -1.91
C HIS A 14 11.12 -1.24 -2.43
N ILE A 15 10.67 -2.35 -1.84
CA ILE A 15 10.99 -3.70 -2.31
C ILE A 15 10.38 -3.96 -3.70
N ILE A 16 9.12 -3.56 -3.95
CA ILE A 16 8.49 -3.77 -5.26
C ILE A 16 9.16 -2.92 -6.36
N MET A 17 9.58 -1.70 -6.03
CA MET A 17 10.22 -0.78 -6.98
C MET A 17 11.71 -1.04 -7.20
N ALA A 18 12.36 -1.80 -6.31
CA ALA A 18 13.79 -2.05 -6.43
C ALA A 18 14.10 -3.06 -7.56
N PRO A 19 15.33 -3.03 -8.11
CA PRO A 19 15.72 -3.89 -9.22
C PRO A 19 15.65 -5.37 -8.84
N PRO A 20 15.21 -6.26 -9.76
CA PRO A 20 14.99 -7.68 -9.48
C PRO A 20 16.27 -8.44 -9.07
N ASN A 21 17.44 -7.88 -9.37
CA ASN A 21 18.74 -8.47 -9.00
C ASN A 21 19.12 -8.25 -7.53
N SER A 22 18.40 -7.36 -6.82
CA SER A 22 18.71 -6.95 -5.45
C SER A 22 17.73 -7.49 -4.40
N ILE A 23 16.70 -8.22 -4.83
CA ILE A 23 15.58 -8.65 -3.99
C ILE A 23 15.37 -10.16 -4.18
N THR A 24 15.08 -10.85 -3.08
CA THR A 24 14.70 -12.26 -3.15
C THR A 24 13.25 -12.42 -3.61
N ASN A 25 12.94 -13.49 -4.35
CA ASN A 25 11.57 -13.79 -4.77
C ASN A 25 10.59 -13.82 -3.58
N GLN A 26 11.05 -14.27 -2.41
CA GLN A 26 10.25 -14.30 -1.19
C GLN A 26 9.89 -12.90 -0.69
N GLN A 27 10.85 -11.97 -0.59
CA GLN A 27 10.58 -10.59 -0.16
C GLN A 27 9.60 -9.88 -1.10
N ARG A 28 9.70 -10.15 -2.40
CA ARG A 28 8.76 -9.63 -3.38
C ARG A 28 7.35 -10.19 -3.16
N GLN A 29 7.22 -11.50 -3.00
CA GLN A 29 5.92 -12.14 -2.74
C GLN A 29 5.29 -11.64 -1.43
N GLU A 30 6.07 -11.48 -0.38
CA GLU A 30 5.60 -10.92 0.90
C GLU A 30 5.09 -9.48 0.72
N SER A 31 5.84 -8.66 -0.02
CA SER A 31 5.45 -7.27 -0.31
C SER A 31 4.16 -7.21 -1.14
N GLU A 32 4.03 -8.05 -2.18
CA GLU A 32 2.82 -8.15 -2.99
C GLU A 32 1.62 -8.62 -2.16
N HIS A 33 1.82 -9.51 -1.18
CA HIS A 33 0.77 -9.96 -0.27
C HIS A 33 0.26 -8.84 0.63
N ILE A 34 1.16 -7.97 1.13
CA ILE A 34 0.79 -6.79 1.91
C ILE A 34 -0.11 -5.86 1.10
N PHE A 35 0.28 -5.52 -0.13
CA PHE A 35 -0.54 -4.66 -1.00
C PHE A 35 -1.87 -5.32 -1.41
N THR A 36 -1.86 -6.62 -1.66
CA THR A 36 -3.09 -7.37 -1.95
C THR A 36 -4.06 -7.32 -0.77
N THR A 37 -3.56 -7.45 0.45
CA THR A 37 -4.36 -7.34 1.68
C THR A 37 -4.88 -5.92 1.86
N PHE A 38 -4.03 -4.91 1.65
CA PHE A 38 -4.41 -3.50 1.70
C PHE A 38 -5.58 -3.19 0.75
N ARG A 39 -5.50 -3.65 -0.51
CA ARG A 39 -6.57 -3.47 -1.51
C ARG A 39 -7.89 -4.18 -1.17
N ARG A 40 -7.84 -5.23 -0.35
CA ARG A 40 -9.05 -5.97 0.10
C ARG A 40 -9.70 -5.39 1.35
N THR A 41 -9.10 -4.36 1.95
CA THR A 41 -9.61 -3.73 3.18
C THR A 41 -10.98 -3.11 2.93
N LYS A 42 -11.98 -3.47 3.74
CA LYS A 42 -13.30 -2.85 3.71
C LYS A 42 -13.26 -1.49 4.42
N THR A 43 -13.97 -0.51 3.89
CA THR A 43 -13.99 0.90 4.38
C THR A 43 -12.61 1.56 4.51
N PRO A 44 -11.86 1.74 3.41
CA PRO A 44 -10.50 2.28 3.44
C PRO A 44 -10.42 3.80 3.61
N TYR A 45 -11.53 4.54 3.72
CA TYR A 45 -11.53 6.01 3.69
C TYR A 45 -10.59 6.67 4.71
N ALA A 46 -10.76 6.36 5.99
CA ALA A 46 -9.93 6.93 7.06
C ALA A 46 -8.47 6.45 6.97
N LEU A 47 -8.27 5.23 6.47
CA LEU A 47 -6.94 4.65 6.29
C LEU A 47 -6.19 5.33 5.14
N CYS A 48 -6.80 5.42 3.95
CA CYS A 48 -6.26 6.10 2.78
C CYS A 48 -6.03 7.58 3.05
N GLN A 49 -6.93 8.27 3.76
CA GLN A 49 -6.71 9.67 4.14
C GLN A 49 -5.43 9.82 4.97
N ALA A 50 -5.28 9.04 6.04
CA ALA A 50 -4.10 9.14 6.89
C ALA A 50 -2.81 8.67 6.18
N ILE A 51 -2.90 7.78 5.18
CA ILE A 51 -1.75 7.41 4.33
C ILE A 51 -1.37 8.57 3.42
N LEU A 52 -2.35 9.21 2.77
CA LEU A 52 -2.12 10.34 1.87
C LEU A 52 -1.57 11.57 2.59
N GLU A 53 -1.93 11.77 3.86
CA GLU A 53 -1.43 12.88 4.69
C GLU A 53 -0.02 12.63 5.26
N LYS A 54 0.37 11.37 5.47
CA LYS A 54 1.61 11.03 6.19
C LYS A 54 2.72 10.42 5.35
N SER A 55 2.37 9.69 4.29
CA SER A 55 3.36 8.99 3.48
C SER A 55 4.02 9.92 2.48
N SER A 56 5.32 9.70 2.23
CA SER A 56 6.08 10.38 1.19
C SER A 56 6.48 9.46 0.04
N VAL A 57 5.95 8.23 0.00
CA VAL A 57 6.31 7.23 -1.02
C VAL A 57 5.27 7.20 -2.12
N ASP A 58 5.66 7.57 -3.33
CA ASP A 58 4.75 7.72 -4.48
C ASP A 58 3.90 6.48 -4.76
N LEU A 59 4.49 5.27 -4.67
CA LEU A 59 3.76 4.02 -4.89
C LEU A 59 2.67 3.80 -3.81
N VAL A 60 2.95 4.13 -2.55
CA VAL A 60 1.97 4.00 -1.46
C VAL A 60 0.83 5.00 -1.65
N LEU A 61 1.15 6.24 -2.05
CA LEU A 61 0.16 7.27 -2.37
C LEU A 61 -0.72 6.87 -3.56
N PHE A 62 -0.12 6.33 -4.62
CA PHE A 62 -0.82 5.82 -5.79
C PHE A 62 -1.80 4.69 -5.43
N GLU A 63 -1.33 3.71 -4.66
CA GLU A 63 -2.16 2.59 -4.22
C GLU A 63 -3.29 3.06 -3.29
N ALA A 64 -3.03 3.98 -2.37
CA ALA A 64 -4.06 4.55 -1.51
C ALA A 64 -5.15 5.28 -2.32
N ALA A 65 -4.75 6.05 -3.34
CA ALA A 65 -5.69 6.74 -4.22
C ALA A 65 -6.51 5.75 -5.08
N ASP A 66 -5.91 4.68 -5.61
CA ASP A 66 -6.62 3.66 -6.38
C ASP A 66 -7.62 2.87 -5.51
N VAL A 67 -7.22 2.51 -4.28
CA VAL A 67 -8.12 1.85 -3.31
C VAL A 67 -9.29 2.76 -2.95
N LEU A 68 -9.03 4.05 -2.71
CA LEU A 68 -10.08 5.03 -2.42
C LEU A 68 -11.06 5.15 -3.59
N LYS A 69 -10.56 5.29 -4.82
CA LYS A 69 -11.38 5.33 -6.04
C LYS A 69 -12.26 4.09 -6.17
N LYS A 70 -11.70 2.89 -5.96
CA LYS A 70 -12.44 1.63 -6.04
C LYS A 70 -13.51 1.50 -4.96
N ALA A 71 -13.21 1.93 -3.73
CA ALA A 71 -14.17 1.93 -2.64
C ALA A 71 -15.36 2.87 -2.93
N VAL A 72 -15.09 4.10 -3.39
CA VAL A 72 -16.13 5.07 -3.75
C VAL A 72 -17.06 4.51 -4.84
N VAL A 73 -16.51 3.90 -5.90
CA VAL A 73 -17.33 3.33 -6.98
C VAL A 73 -18.09 2.08 -6.53
N GLY A 74 -17.51 1.26 -5.66
CA GLY A 74 -18.12 0.01 -5.20
C GLY A 74 -19.22 0.21 -4.15
N GLU A 75 -19.20 1.32 -3.42
CA GLU A 75 -20.15 1.64 -2.35
C GLU A 75 -21.15 2.75 -2.72
N TRP A 76 -21.12 3.24 -3.96
CA TRP A 76 -22.08 4.20 -4.52
C TRP A 76 -23.37 3.53 -4.99
#